data_AF-A0A2N6QM28-F1
#
_entry.id   AF-A0A2N6QM28-F1
#
_cell.length_a   1.000
_cell.length_b   1.000
_cell.length_c   1.000
_cell.angle_alpha   90.00
_cell.angle_beta   90.00
_cell.angle_gamma   90.00
#
_symmetry.space_group_name_H-M   'P 1'
#
loop_
_entity.id
_entity.type
_entity.pdbx_description
1 polymer ?
#
loop_
_entity_poly.entity_id
_entity_poly.type
_entity_poly.pdbx_seq_one_letter_code
_entity_poly.pdbx_strand_id
1 'polypeptide(L)'
;MLSKGIQILKALGPGMIITASFIGPGTVTTMTQSGAGFGYSLLWAVVFSVIATIVVQEMIIRLSLVTREGLGEAIQSLLQHKVGKFILVWFILIVVTLGCAAYISGDLIGTSLGAAYLLHLPKHVVAPIIGIIILLIGVLGNYDFLEKVMIVLMVIMGLIFITTMILVQPDVGAIFKGALVPTVPNGSMLTVIALIGTTVVLYNFFIHSTAVHERFHSIKALRFARWDTVLSITIGGIISAAILISAATLIRGEEVSSVIQLARPLEPILGQAAPYAMSIGLFAAGLSSALASPTGAAATISSLLGWKDGMSSKKYKTVFACIIIVGIISSALGFEPLQVVLVAQALNGMILPIVAIVIFIIVNRRRLLGDYVNNWKWNVIGGLVVAVITFLGGYSLVDAVAQLF
;
A
#
# COMPACT_ATOMS: atom_id res chain seq x y z
N MET A 1 -22.69 9.17 27.55
CA MET A 1 -21.26 9.15 27.18
C MET A 1 -20.95 7.81 26.52
N LEU A 2 -20.71 7.78 25.21
CA LEU A 2 -20.31 6.54 24.52
C LEU A 2 -18.94 6.09 25.08
N SER A 3 -18.77 4.79 25.31
CA SER A 3 -17.51 4.23 25.82
C SER A 3 -16.34 4.65 24.92
N LYS A 4 -15.15 4.85 25.50
CA LYS A 4 -13.94 5.23 24.76
C LYS A 4 -13.68 4.31 23.54
N GLY A 5 -14.05 3.04 23.62
CA GLY A 5 -13.94 2.07 22.52
C GLY A 5 -14.81 2.39 21.31
N ILE A 6 -16.06 2.87 21.51
CA ILE A 6 -16.95 3.26 20.40
C ILE A 6 -16.45 4.52 19.70
N GLN A 7 -15.83 5.45 20.45
CA GLN A 7 -15.19 6.63 19.86
C GLN A 7 -13.95 6.26 19.04
N ILE A 8 -13.18 5.26 19.47
CA ILE A 8 -12.04 4.71 18.72
C ILE A 8 -12.52 4.06 17.42
N LEU A 9 -13.54 3.19 17.48
CA LEU A 9 -14.12 2.55 16.28
C LEU A 9 -14.71 3.57 15.28
N LYS A 10 -15.33 4.65 15.77
CA LYS A 10 -15.80 5.76 14.92
C LYS A 10 -14.68 6.64 14.37
N ALA A 11 -13.47 6.55 14.91
CA ALA A 11 -12.31 7.30 14.45
C ALA A 11 -11.44 6.49 13.47
N LEU A 12 -11.66 5.18 13.32
CA LEU A 12 -10.98 4.36 12.32
C LEU A 12 -11.42 4.76 10.93
N GLY A 13 -10.44 5.06 10.07
CA GLY A 13 -10.75 5.56 8.74
C GLY A 13 -9.52 5.82 7.88
N PRO A 14 -8.83 6.96 8.05
CA PRO A 14 -7.67 7.32 7.25
C PRO A 14 -6.59 6.22 7.26
N GLY A 15 -6.24 5.68 8.43
CA GLY A 15 -5.27 4.58 8.54
C GLY A 15 -5.74 3.29 7.85
N MET A 16 -7.04 3.01 7.83
CA MET A 16 -7.62 1.83 7.20
C MET A 16 -7.57 1.95 5.67
N ILE A 17 -7.77 3.14 5.11
CA ILE A 17 -7.57 3.39 3.67
C ILE A 17 -6.13 3.08 3.28
N ILE A 18 -5.15 3.54 4.08
CA ILE A 18 -3.73 3.23 3.83
C ILE A 18 -3.48 1.73 3.89
N THR A 19 -4.08 1.06 4.86
CA THR A 19 -3.92 -0.38 5.02
C THR A 19 -4.50 -1.16 3.85
N ALA A 20 -5.71 -0.81 3.46
CA ALA A 20 -6.42 -1.42 2.35
C ALA A 20 -5.71 -1.12 1.00
N SER A 21 -5.04 0.02 0.88
CA SER A 21 -4.35 0.40 -0.37
C SER A 21 -3.05 -0.35 -0.66
N PHE A 22 -2.30 -0.81 0.36
CA PHE A 22 -1.04 -1.53 0.11
C PHE A 22 -1.22 -3.05 0.03
N ILE A 23 -2.40 -3.58 0.38
CA ILE A 23 -2.71 -5.00 0.22
C ILE A 23 -3.44 -5.19 -1.12
N GLY A 24 -2.64 -5.27 -2.17
CA GLY A 24 -3.10 -5.56 -3.53
C GLY A 24 -2.66 -6.95 -4.03
N PRO A 25 -2.99 -7.30 -5.28
CA PRO A 25 -2.58 -8.55 -5.89
C PRO A 25 -1.06 -8.70 -5.94
N GLY A 26 -0.33 -7.60 -6.17
CA GLY A 26 1.13 -7.60 -6.10
C GLY A 26 1.65 -8.04 -4.72
N THR A 27 1.02 -7.57 -3.65
CA THR A 27 1.35 -7.94 -2.26
C THR A 27 1.02 -9.39 -2.01
N VAL A 28 -0.16 -9.87 -2.39
CA VAL A 28 -0.57 -11.27 -2.24
C VAL A 28 0.42 -12.20 -2.98
N THR A 29 0.76 -11.87 -4.22
CA THR A 29 1.73 -12.63 -5.03
C THR A 29 3.11 -12.63 -4.39
N THR A 30 3.61 -11.45 -3.98
CA THR A 30 4.96 -11.30 -3.40
C THR A 30 5.06 -12.08 -2.09
N MET A 31 4.06 -11.98 -1.22
CA MET A 31 4.02 -12.71 0.06
C MET A 31 3.95 -14.22 -0.17
N THR A 32 3.12 -14.66 -1.12
CA THR A 32 2.99 -16.09 -1.47
C THR A 32 4.29 -16.65 -2.02
N GLN A 33 4.91 -15.98 -2.99
CA GLN A 33 6.21 -16.36 -3.57
C GLN A 33 7.33 -16.35 -2.53
N SER A 34 7.34 -15.35 -1.64
CA SER A 34 8.33 -15.26 -0.56
C SER A 34 8.22 -16.42 0.42
N GLY A 35 6.99 -16.76 0.82
CA GLY A 35 6.74 -17.90 1.71
C GLY A 35 7.09 -19.23 1.06
N ALA A 36 6.66 -19.45 -0.19
CA ALA A 36 6.96 -20.66 -0.93
C ALA A 36 8.49 -20.85 -1.15
N GLY A 37 9.20 -19.78 -1.53
CA GLY A 37 10.63 -19.84 -1.85
C GLY A 37 11.55 -19.87 -0.61
N PHE A 38 11.24 -19.06 0.41
CA PHE A 38 12.17 -18.79 1.52
C PHE A 38 11.64 -19.21 2.90
N GLY A 39 10.43 -19.78 2.97
CA GLY A 39 9.77 -20.10 4.23
C GLY A 39 9.56 -18.86 5.09
N TYR A 40 9.81 -18.96 6.40
CA TYR A 40 9.69 -17.84 7.33
C TYR A 40 10.88 -16.87 7.33
N SER A 41 11.94 -17.16 6.58
CA SER A 41 13.23 -16.45 6.67
C SER A 41 13.14 -14.95 6.36
N LEU A 42 12.15 -14.55 5.55
CA LEU A 42 11.92 -13.15 5.15
C LEU A 42 10.79 -12.46 5.93
N LEU A 43 10.22 -13.11 6.95
CA LEU A 43 9.10 -12.55 7.71
C LEU A 43 9.50 -11.25 8.45
N TRP A 44 10.75 -11.14 8.89
CA TRP A 44 11.31 -9.91 9.46
C TRP A 44 11.20 -8.71 8.51
N ALA A 45 11.28 -8.92 7.18
CA ALA A 45 11.16 -7.85 6.20
C ALA A 45 9.74 -7.26 6.19
N VAL A 46 8.72 -8.10 6.40
CA VAL A 46 7.32 -7.67 6.59
C VAL A 46 7.15 -6.91 7.90
N VAL A 47 7.75 -7.39 8.99
CA VAL A 47 7.71 -6.69 10.28
C VAL A 47 8.39 -5.32 10.17
N PHE A 48 9.56 -5.28 9.53
CA PHE A 48 10.28 -4.04 9.28
C PHE A 48 9.47 -3.08 8.39
N SER A 49 8.85 -3.57 7.32
CA SER A 49 8.06 -2.75 6.42
C SER A 49 6.86 -2.10 7.13
N VAL A 50 6.18 -2.85 8.01
CA VAL A 50 5.09 -2.35 8.85
C VAL A 50 5.58 -1.23 9.78
N ILE A 51 6.71 -1.44 10.47
CA ILE A 51 7.31 -0.44 11.35
C ILE A 51 7.70 0.81 10.55
N ALA A 52 8.36 0.63 9.41
CA ALA A 52 8.77 1.71 8.52
C ALA A 52 7.56 2.52 8.04
N THR A 53 6.50 1.86 7.58
CA THR A 53 5.27 2.52 7.15
C THR A 53 4.62 3.27 8.30
N ILE A 54 4.52 2.70 9.51
CA ILE A 54 3.96 3.39 10.69
C ILE A 54 4.77 4.67 10.99
N VAL A 55 6.10 4.59 10.96
CA VAL A 55 6.99 5.72 11.27
C VAL A 55 6.83 6.84 10.25
N VAL A 56 6.86 6.53 8.95
CA VAL A 56 6.71 7.54 7.89
C VAL A 56 5.30 8.12 7.86
N GLN A 57 4.27 7.28 8.03
CA GLN A 57 2.88 7.73 8.06
C GLN A 57 2.59 8.59 9.30
N GLU A 58 3.19 8.29 10.46
CA GLU A 58 3.06 9.15 11.64
C GLU A 58 3.64 10.56 11.39
N MET A 59 4.77 10.65 10.69
CA MET A 59 5.37 11.92 10.31
C MET A 59 4.43 12.74 9.40
N ILE A 60 3.76 12.06 8.46
CA ILE A 60 2.81 12.67 7.53
C ILE A 60 1.56 13.16 8.25
N ILE A 61 0.88 12.32 9.03
CA ILE A 61 -0.34 12.76 9.74
C ILE A 61 -0.06 13.91 10.70
N ARG A 62 1.13 13.91 11.33
CA ARG A 62 1.54 14.97 12.25
C ARG A 62 1.78 16.27 11.50
N LEU A 63 2.49 16.22 10.36
CA LEU A 63 2.63 17.36 9.46
C LEU A 63 1.24 17.92 9.10
N SER A 64 0.38 17.08 8.53
CA SER A 64 -0.94 17.48 8.02
C SER A 64 -1.85 18.09 9.09
N LEU A 65 -1.81 17.59 10.33
CA LEU A 65 -2.63 18.11 11.44
C LEU A 65 -2.08 19.39 12.06
N VAL A 66 -0.75 19.51 12.17
CA VAL A 66 -0.10 20.65 12.82
C VAL A 66 -0.11 21.86 11.91
N THR A 67 0.28 21.69 10.64
CA THR A 67 0.41 22.82 9.70
C THR A 67 -0.89 23.15 8.99
N ARG A 68 -1.81 22.18 8.90
CA ARG A 68 -2.98 22.23 7.99
C ARG A 68 -2.61 22.33 6.51
N GLU A 69 -1.36 22.10 6.18
CA GLU A 69 -0.87 21.94 4.82
C GLU A 69 -0.88 20.46 4.46
N GLY A 70 -1.15 20.13 3.21
CA GLY A 70 -0.92 18.78 2.71
C GLY A 70 0.57 18.52 2.47
N LEU A 71 0.93 17.26 2.22
CA LEU A 71 2.32 16.88 1.96
C LEU A 71 2.90 17.63 0.75
N GLY A 72 2.13 17.77 -0.34
CA GLY A 72 2.55 18.48 -1.54
C GLY A 72 2.77 19.97 -1.31
N GLU A 73 1.92 20.62 -0.52
CA GLU A 73 2.09 22.01 -0.10
C GLU A 73 3.36 22.19 0.75
N ALA A 74 3.64 21.27 1.66
CA ALA A 74 4.86 21.29 2.46
C ALA A 74 6.13 21.03 1.61
N ILE A 75 6.05 20.16 0.60
CA ILE A 75 7.13 19.96 -0.38
C ILE A 75 7.37 21.26 -1.17
N GLN A 76 6.29 21.91 -1.60
CA GLN A 76 6.35 23.17 -2.32
C GLN A 76 6.93 24.33 -1.49
N SER A 77 6.82 24.29 -0.16
CA SER A 77 7.37 25.30 0.76
C SER A 77 8.81 24.97 1.22
N LEU A 78 9.32 23.78 0.90
CA LEU A 78 10.65 23.33 1.29
C LEU A 78 11.77 24.14 0.64
N LEU A 79 11.71 24.31 -0.68
CA LEU A 79 12.75 24.93 -1.50
C LEU A 79 12.38 26.37 -1.86
N GLN A 80 13.25 27.33 -1.49
CA GLN A 80 13.10 28.74 -1.84
C GLN A 80 13.48 29.02 -3.31
N HIS A 81 14.35 28.19 -3.89
CA HIS A 81 14.81 28.33 -5.27
C HIS A 81 13.74 27.82 -6.25
N LYS A 82 13.21 28.72 -7.10
CA LYS A 82 12.09 28.41 -8.03
C LYS A 82 12.36 27.21 -8.94
N VAL A 83 13.58 27.09 -9.48
CA VAL A 83 13.96 25.98 -10.37
C VAL A 83 14.03 24.66 -9.62
N GLY A 84 14.61 24.64 -8.41
CA GLY A 84 14.73 23.42 -7.61
C GLY A 84 13.36 22.92 -7.16
N LYS A 85 12.48 23.85 -6.74
CA LYS A 85 11.08 23.56 -6.45
C LYS A 85 10.37 22.96 -7.67
N PHE A 86 10.50 23.59 -8.84
CA PHE A 86 9.86 23.12 -10.07
C PHE A 86 10.31 21.70 -10.42
N ILE A 87 11.63 21.43 -10.41
CA ILE A 87 12.19 20.10 -10.70
C ILE A 87 11.64 19.06 -9.72
N LEU A 88 11.69 19.32 -8.42
CA LEU A 88 11.23 18.37 -7.40
C LEU A 88 9.73 18.05 -7.53
N VAL A 89 8.90 19.09 -7.69
CA VAL A 89 7.45 18.94 -7.79
C VAL A 89 7.07 18.15 -9.05
N TRP A 90 7.62 18.53 -10.21
CA TRP A 90 7.32 17.82 -11.47
C TRP A 90 7.88 16.42 -11.50
N PHE A 91 9.05 16.19 -10.91
CA PHE A 91 9.63 14.86 -10.79
C PHE A 91 8.73 13.92 -9.97
N ILE A 92 8.31 14.34 -8.76
CA ILE A 92 7.40 13.55 -7.93
C ILE A 92 6.06 13.34 -8.66
N LEU A 93 5.51 14.41 -9.25
CA LEU A 93 4.24 14.36 -9.96
C LEU A 93 4.28 13.33 -11.09
N ILE A 94 5.26 13.42 -11.99
CA ILE A 94 5.37 12.53 -13.14
C ILE A 94 5.50 11.09 -12.68
N VAL A 95 6.42 10.81 -11.77
CA VAL A 95 6.73 9.41 -11.49
C VAL A 95 5.70 8.75 -10.57
N VAL A 96 5.09 9.48 -9.63
CA VAL A 96 3.93 8.92 -8.89
C VAL A 96 2.78 8.63 -9.85
N THR A 97 2.50 9.54 -10.79
CA THR A 97 1.43 9.35 -11.78
C THR A 97 1.71 8.15 -12.69
N LEU A 98 2.94 8.02 -13.20
CA LEU A 98 3.36 6.87 -14.01
C LEU A 98 3.34 5.57 -13.21
N GLY A 99 3.80 5.60 -11.95
CA GLY A 99 3.74 4.46 -11.04
C GLY A 99 2.31 4.00 -10.82
N CYS A 100 1.38 4.90 -10.50
CA CYS A 100 -0.04 4.58 -10.36
C CYS A 100 -0.67 4.05 -11.66
N ALA A 101 -0.28 4.59 -12.82
CA ALA A 101 -0.74 4.11 -14.13
C ALA A 101 -0.23 2.69 -14.44
N ALA A 102 0.96 2.33 -13.95
CA ALA A 102 1.48 0.97 -14.05
C ALA A 102 0.81 0.03 -13.04
N TYR A 103 0.64 0.48 -11.78
CA TYR A 103 -0.03 -0.31 -10.73
C TYR A 103 -1.46 -0.69 -11.11
N ILE A 104 -2.25 0.26 -11.64
CA ILE A 104 -3.66 -0.01 -11.94
C ILE A 104 -3.84 -1.14 -12.96
N SER A 105 -2.89 -1.31 -13.88
CA SER A 105 -2.92 -2.44 -14.83
C SER A 105 -2.80 -3.77 -14.09
N GLY A 106 -1.78 -3.89 -13.23
CA GLY A 106 -1.57 -5.06 -12.39
C GLY A 106 -2.72 -5.31 -11.40
N ASP A 107 -3.26 -4.25 -10.81
CA ASP A 107 -4.39 -4.32 -9.88
C ASP A 107 -5.65 -4.84 -10.58
N LEU A 108 -6.00 -4.33 -11.76
CA LEU A 108 -7.17 -4.78 -12.52
C LEU A 108 -7.04 -6.24 -12.95
N ILE A 109 -5.86 -6.65 -13.41
CA ILE A 109 -5.63 -8.05 -13.80
C ILE A 109 -5.65 -8.97 -12.58
N GLY A 110 -5.02 -8.58 -11.48
CA GLY A 110 -5.06 -9.36 -10.24
C GLY A 110 -6.47 -9.47 -9.65
N THR A 111 -7.24 -8.38 -9.70
CA THR A 111 -8.67 -8.39 -9.32
C THR A 111 -9.47 -9.33 -10.23
N SER A 112 -9.20 -9.29 -11.54
CA SER A 112 -9.88 -10.15 -12.49
C SER A 112 -9.52 -11.62 -12.34
N LEU A 113 -8.34 -11.97 -11.81
CA LEU A 113 -8.02 -13.37 -11.45
C LEU A 113 -8.93 -13.89 -10.34
N GLY A 114 -9.17 -13.10 -9.30
CA GLY A 114 -10.13 -13.46 -8.24
C GLY A 114 -11.56 -13.57 -8.76
N ALA A 115 -11.99 -12.64 -9.61
CA ALA A 115 -13.33 -12.65 -10.20
C ALA A 115 -13.54 -13.72 -11.29
N ALA A 116 -12.52 -14.02 -12.10
CA ALA A 116 -12.59 -15.01 -13.18
C ALA A 116 -12.88 -16.40 -12.62
N TYR A 117 -12.31 -16.74 -11.46
CA TYR A 117 -12.62 -18.00 -10.78
C TYR A 117 -14.09 -18.05 -10.31
N LEU A 118 -14.65 -16.93 -9.86
CA LEU A 118 -16.04 -16.84 -9.40
C LEU A 118 -17.04 -16.90 -10.57
N LEU A 119 -16.73 -16.19 -11.66
CA LEU A 119 -17.64 -15.99 -12.79
C LEU A 119 -17.45 -16.99 -13.93
N HIS A 120 -16.39 -17.81 -13.89
CA HIS A 120 -15.99 -18.71 -14.97
C HIS A 120 -15.81 -17.98 -16.32
N LEU A 121 -15.35 -16.73 -16.27
CA LEU A 121 -15.14 -15.87 -17.42
C LEU A 121 -13.64 -15.58 -17.63
N PRO A 122 -13.19 -15.38 -18.88
CA PRO A 122 -11.79 -15.07 -19.15
C PRO A 122 -11.36 -13.72 -18.55
N LYS A 123 -10.18 -13.69 -17.93
CA LYS A 123 -9.60 -12.54 -17.22
C LYS A 123 -9.56 -11.23 -18.03
N HIS A 124 -9.35 -11.32 -19.34
CA HIS A 124 -9.28 -10.17 -20.25
C HIS A 124 -10.64 -9.50 -20.50
N VAL A 125 -11.75 -10.23 -20.32
CA VAL A 125 -13.11 -9.66 -20.37
C VAL A 125 -13.50 -9.08 -19.01
N VAL A 126 -13.12 -9.78 -17.93
CA VAL A 126 -13.50 -9.40 -16.56
C VAL A 126 -12.77 -8.13 -16.10
N ALA A 127 -11.50 -7.93 -16.47
CA ALA A 127 -10.73 -6.76 -16.06
C ALA A 127 -11.33 -5.41 -16.51
N PRO A 128 -11.71 -5.20 -17.79
CA PRO A 128 -12.39 -3.99 -18.23
C PRO A 128 -13.72 -3.72 -17.49
N ILE A 129 -14.52 -4.76 -17.25
CA ILE A 129 -15.80 -4.64 -16.53
C ILE A 129 -15.57 -4.14 -15.11
N ILE A 130 -14.60 -4.73 -14.40
CA ILE A 130 -14.20 -4.27 -13.06
C ILE A 130 -13.68 -2.84 -13.11
N GLY A 131 -12.87 -2.49 -14.12
CA GLY A 131 -12.38 -1.13 -14.30
C GLY A 131 -13.52 -0.11 -14.46
N ILE A 132 -14.58 -0.45 -15.20
CA ILE A 132 -15.77 0.39 -15.34
C ILE A 132 -16.48 0.54 -13.99
N ILE A 133 -16.62 -0.53 -13.21
CA ILE A 133 -17.23 -0.48 -11.87
C ILE A 133 -16.43 0.46 -10.95
N ILE A 134 -15.10 0.33 -10.95
CA ILE A 134 -14.21 1.19 -10.15
C ILE A 134 -14.29 2.65 -10.62
N LEU A 135 -14.35 2.88 -11.93
CA LEU A 135 -14.52 4.21 -12.50
C LEU A 135 -15.82 4.86 -11.98
N LEU A 136 -16.93 4.12 -11.99
CA LEU A 136 -18.21 4.60 -11.48
C LEU A 136 -18.15 4.88 -9.98
N ILE A 137 -17.54 3.99 -9.19
CA ILE A 137 -17.32 4.19 -7.74
C ILE A 137 -16.54 5.47 -7.48
N GLY A 138 -15.45 5.73 -8.19
CA GLY A 138 -14.62 6.92 -7.97
C GLY A 138 -15.23 8.22 -8.46
N VAL A 139 -15.93 8.20 -9.61
CA VAL A 139 -16.51 9.41 -10.22
C VAL A 139 -17.83 9.79 -9.53
N LEU A 140 -18.68 8.82 -9.20
CA LEU A 140 -19.97 9.08 -8.55
C LEU A 140 -19.85 9.12 -7.02
N GLY A 141 -18.89 8.41 -6.45
CA GLY A 141 -18.66 8.35 -5.02
C GLY A 141 -18.10 9.64 -4.42
N ASN A 142 -18.03 9.62 -3.10
CA ASN A 142 -17.37 10.60 -2.26
C ASN A 142 -16.37 9.87 -1.35
N TYR A 143 -15.59 10.64 -0.59
CA TYR A 143 -14.58 10.10 0.32
C TYR A 143 -15.17 9.08 1.32
N ASP A 144 -16.29 9.41 1.98
CA ASP A 144 -16.93 8.53 2.97
C ASP A 144 -17.36 7.18 2.39
N PHE A 145 -17.85 7.19 1.14
CA PHE A 145 -18.24 5.96 0.44
C PHE A 145 -17.01 5.11 0.10
N LEU A 146 -15.96 5.73 -0.47
CA LEU A 146 -14.72 5.06 -0.83
C LEU A 146 -14.07 4.42 0.40
N GLU A 147 -13.99 5.18 1.50
CA GLU A 147 -13.44 4.73 2.78
C GLU A 147 -14.17 3.49 3.32
N LYS A 148 -15.51 3.51 3.33
CA LYS A 148 -16.32 2.37 3.78
C LYS A 148 -16.11 1.14 2.90
N VAL A 149 -16.07 1.32 1.57
CA VAL A 149 -15.82 0.23 0.62
C VAL A 149 -14.46 -0.40 0.91
N MET A 150 -13.39 0.41 1.02
CA MET A 150 -12.03 -0.09 1.29
C MET A 150 -11.95 -0.82 2.64
N ILE A 151 -12.60 -0.31 3.69
CA ILE A 151 -12.67 -0.98 5.00
C ILE A 151 -13.35 -2.34 4.89
N VAL A 152 -14.49 -2.44 4.21
CA VAL A 152 -15.21 -3.70 4.02
C VAL A 152 -14.35 -4.72 3.27
N LEU A 153 -13.69 -4.30 2.18
CA LEU A 153 -12.79 -5.16 1.42
C LEU A 153 -11.62 -5.65 2.29
N MET A 154 -11.04 -4.78 3.10
CA MET A 154 -9.98 -5.11 4.04
C MET A 154 -10.42 -6.14 5.08
N VAL A 155 -11.62 -5.99 5.63
CA VAL A 155 -12.18 -6.98 6.58
C VAL A 155 -12.39 -8.33 5.89
N ILE A 156 -12.93 -8.35 4.67
CA ILE A 156 -13.15 -9.58 3.90
C ILE A 156 -11.82 -10.30 3.65
N MET A 157 -10.83 -9.62 3.08
CA MET A 157 -9.52 -10.24 2.79
C MET A 157 -8.83 -10.67 4.09
N GLY A 158 -8.93 -9.89 5.16
CA GLY A 158 -8.34 -10.22 6.45
C GLY A 158 -8.95 -11.47 7.07
N LEU A 159 -10.28 -11.60 7.06
CA LEU A 159 -10.96 -12.80 7.55
C LEU A 159 -10.50 -14.06 6.80
N ILE A 160 -10.34 -13.98 5.48
CA ILE A 160 -9.93 -15.14 4.67
C ILE A 160 -8.48 -15.51 4.98
N PHE A 161 -7.53 -14.57 4.80
CA PHE A 161 -6.10 -14.89 4.92
C PHE A 161 -5.67 -15.20 6.36
N ILE A 162 -6.21 -14.50 7.36
CA ILE A 162 -5.89 -14.79 8.78
C ILE A 162 -6.48 -16.14 9.17
N THR A 163 -7.69 -16.47 8.74
CA THR A 163 -8.28 -17.79 9.01
C THR A 163 -7.45 -18.89 8.34
N THR A 164 -7.03 -18.71 7.08
CA THR A 164 -6.13 -19.64 6.41
C THR A 164 -4.83 -19.88 7.20
N MET A 165 -4.20 -18.81 7.70
CA MET A 165 -2.99 -18.92 8.52
C MET A 165 -3.23 -19.67 9.83
N ILE A 166 -4.37 -19.48 10.48
CA ILE A 166 -4.69 -20.21 11.72
C ILE A 166 -4.91 -21.70 11.42
N LEU A 167 -5.62 -22.02 10.33
CA LEU A 167 -5.97 -23.40 9.98
C LEU A 167 -4.82 -24.22 9.41
N VAL A 168 -3.81 -23.58 8.81
CA VAL A 168 -2.61 -24.29 8.36
C VAL A 168 -1.73 -24.76 9.53
N GLN A 169 -2.03 -24.33 10.75
CA GLN A 169 -1.33 -24.70 11.99
C GLN A 169 0.21 -24.54 11.90
N PRO A 170 0.70 -23.32 11.64
CA PRO A 170 2.13 -23.08 11.46
C PRO A 170 2.90 -23.22 12.77
N ASP A 171 4.18 -23.56 12.68
CA ASP A 171 5.10 -23.56 13.82
C ASP A 171 5.31 -22.12 14.34
N VAL A 172 4.69 -21.82 15.48
CA VAL A 172 4.73 -20.52 16.15
C VAL A 172 6.17 -20.13 16.54
N GLY A 173 6.99 -21.08 16.98
CA GLY A 173 8.39 -20.82 17.33
C GLY A 173 9.20 -20.41 16.11
N ALA A 174 8.97 -21.08 14.98
CA ALA A 174 9.61 -20.75 13.71
C ALA A 174 9.13 -19.39 13.15
N ILE A 175 7.85 -19.03 13.34
CA ILE A 175 7.32 -17.70 13.02
C ILE A 175 8.08 -16.62 13.78
N PHE A 176 8.20 -16.73 15.12
CA PHE A 176 8.90 -15.72 15.91
C PHE A 176 10.38 -15.61 15.53
N LYS A 177 11.04 -16.75 15.25
CA LYS A 177 12.42 -16.76 14.77
C LYS A 177 12.55 -16.01 13.44
N GLY A 178 11.68 -16.30 12.47
CA GLY A 178 11.67 -15.64 11.16
C GLY A 178 11.30 -14.16 11.21
N ALA A 179 10.47 -13.76 12.17
CA ALA A 179 10.02 -12.38 12.37
C ALA A 179 11.07 -11.49 13.08
N LEU A 180 11.84 -12.05 14.01
CA LEU A 180 12.72 -11.28 14.90
C LEU A 180 14.21 -11.39 14.53
N VAL A 181 14.61 -12.45 13.83
CA VAL A 181 16.02 -12.68 13.44
C VAL A 181 16.16 -12.40 11.95
N PRO A 182 16.72 -11.24 11.56
CA PRO A 182 16.87 -10.92 10.15
C PRO A 182 17.86 -11.86 9.47
N THR A 183 17.38 -12.60 8.48
CA THR A 183 18.21 -13.44 7.60
C THR A 183 17.90 -13.09 6.15
N VAL A 184 18.94 -13.04 5.32
CA VAL A 184 18.84 -12.76 3.88
C VAL A 184 19.52 -13.90 3.14
N PRO A 185 18.76 -14.96 2.79
CA PRO A 185 19.28 -16.04 1.95
C PRO A 185 19.84 -15.52 0.62
N ASN A 186 20.79 -16.24 0.03
CA ASN A 186 21.35 -15.88 -1.26
C ASN A 186 20.24 -15.78 -2.33
N GLY A 187 20.27 -14.72 -3.12
CA GLY A 187 19.25 -14.45 -4.16
C GLY A 187 17.93 -13.87 -3.64
N SER A 188 17.75 -13.68 -2.33
CA SER A 188 16.49 -13.18 -1.77
C SER A 188 16.39 -11.66 -1.64
N MET A 189 17.44 -10.92 -2.03
CA MET A 189 17.52 -9.46 -1.78
C MET A 189 16.42 -8.69 -2.54
N LEU A 190 16.17 -9.04 -3.80
CA LEU A 190 15.07 -8.45 -4.57
C LEU A 190 13.71 -8.77 -3.95
N THR A 191 13.54 -9.97 -3.39
CA THR A 191 12.33 -10.34 -2.65
C THR A 191 12.17 -9.50 -1.39
N VAL A 192 13.24 -9.25 -0.62
CA VAL A 192 13.21 -8.34 0.54
C VAL A 192 12.79 -6.92 0.12
N ILE A 193 13.38 -6.41 -0.96
CA ILE A 193 13.03 -5.09 -1.51
C ILE A 193 11.56 -5.07 -1.93
N ALA A 194 11.06 -6.11 -2.60
CA ALA A 194 9.66 -6.21 -3.01
C ALA A 194 8.69 -6.29 -1.80
N LEU A 195 9.03 -7.07 -0.77
CA LEU A 195 8.23 -7.15 0.47
C LEU A 195 8.12 -5.79 1.16
N ILE A 196 9.22 -5.04 1.23
CA ILE A 196 9.23 -3.71 1.83
C ILE A 196 8.51 -2.70 0.94
N GLY A 197 8.78 -2.72 -0.37
CA GLY A 197 8.21 -1.81 -1.36
C GLY A 197 6.69 -1.95 -1.53
N THR A 198 6.16 -3.17 -1.41
CA THR A 198 4.71 -3.40 -1.44
C THR A 198 3.98 -2.86 -0.21
N THR A 199 4.67 -2.59 0.90
CA THR A 199 4.07 -2.01 2.12
C THR A 199 4.29 -0.51 2.20
N VAL A 200 5.51 -0.05 1.89
CA VAL A 200 5.89 1.38 1.93
C VAL A 200 5.60 2.00 0.56
N VAL A 201 4.32 2.20 0.26
CA VAL A 201 3.88 2.68 -1.05
C VAL A 201 3.85 4.20 -1.10
N LEU A 202 4.51 4.80 -2.08
CA LEU A 202 4.72 6.25 -2.13
C LEU A 202 3.42 7.07 -2.22
N TYR A 203 2.47 6.67 -3.08
CA TYR A 203 1.24 7.43 -3.24
C TYR A 203 0.38 7.45 -1.96
N ASN A 204 0.57 6.47 -1.05
CA ASN A 204 -0.10 6.44 0.24
C ASN A 204 0.28 7.60 1.14
N PHE A 205 1.44 8.22 0.92
CA PHE A 205 1.82 9.40 1.68
C PHE A 205 0.90 10.59 1.39
N PHE A 206 0.52 10.73 0.12
CA PHE A 206 -0.41 11.77 -0.32
C PHE A 206 -1.85 11.44 0.06
N ILE A 207 -2.28 10.18 -0.13
CA ILE A 207 -3.61 9.73 0.30
C ILE A 207 -3.80 9.99 1.79
N HIS A 208 -2.83 9.63 2.63
CA HIS A 208 -2.98 9.76 4.08
C HIS A 208 -3.06 11.21 4.50
N SER A 209 -2.22 12.07 3.90
CA SER A 209 -2.27 13.51 4.13
C SER A 209 -3.66 14.08 3.79
N THR A 210 -4.25 13.69 2.66
CA THR A 210 -5.59 14.17 2.26
C THR A 210 -6.69 13.58 3.14
N ALA A 211 -6.64 12.28 3.45
CA ALA A 211 -7.62 11.57 4.28
C ALA A 211 -7.70 12.15 5.70
N VAL A 212 -6.56 12.54 6.27
CA VAL A 212 -6.50 13.20 7.59
C VAL A 212 -7.20 14.56 7.58
N HIS A 213 -7.12 15.32 6.49
CA HIS A 213 -7.82 16.62 6.38
C HIS A 213 -9.33 16.48 6.27
N GLU A 214 -9.80 15.45 5.56
CA GLU A 214 -11.23 15.13 5.44
C GLU A 214 -11.84 14.72 6.79
N ARG A 215 -11.11 13.93 7.59
CA ARG A 215 -11.63 13.32 8.83
C ARG A 215 -11.34 14.12 10.11
N PHE A 216 -10.17 14.75 10.21
CA PHE A 216 -9.67 15.33 11.45
C PHE A 216 -9.47 16.85 11.34
N HIS A 217 -10.30 17.61 12.08
CA HIS A 217 -10.29 19.07 12.01
C HIS A 217 -9.56 19.76 13.18
N SER A 218 -8.80 19.05 14.00
CA SER A 218 -8.07 19.66 15.13
C SER A 218 -6.82 18.89 15.50
N ILE A 219 -5.78 19.59 15.93
CA ILE A 219 -4.56 19.00 16.50
C ILE A 219 -4.85 18.14 17.75
N LYS A 220 -5.95 18.40 18.46
CA LYS A 220 -6.43 17.56 19.56
C LYS A 220 -6.68 16.10 19.13
N ALA A 221 -6.92 15.87 17.84
CA ALA A 221 -7.09 14.55 17.26
C ALA A 221 -5.78 13.82 16.97
N LEU A 222 -4.60 14.46 17.10
CA LEU A 222 -3.31 13.85 16.75
C LEU A 222 -3.06 12.53 17.47
N ARG A 223 -3.39 12.44 18.75
CA ARG A 223 -3.26 11.18 19.50
C ARG A 223 -4.15 10.08 18.91
N PHE A 224 -5.37 10.43 18.48
CA PHE A 224 -6.29 9.48 17.87
C PHE A 224 -5.83 9.07 16.47
N ALA A 225 -5.41 10.01 15.64
CA ALA A 225 -4.87 9.73 14.30
C ALA A 225 -3.64 8.81 14.35
N ARG A 226 -2.76 8.99 15.36
CA ARG A 226 -1.63 8.08 15.62
C ARG A 226 -2.09 6.67 15.93
N TRP A 227 -3.06 6.52 16.82
CA TRP A 227 -3.61 5.20 17.18
C TRP A 227 -4.31 4.52 16.00
N ASP A 228 -5.10 5.25 15.23
CA ASP A 228 -5.73 4.77 14.00
C ASP A 228 -4.67 4.26 13.00
N THR A 229 -3.63 5.05 12.78
CA THR A 229 -2.51 4.71 11.89
C THR A 229 -1.79 3.45 12.34
N VAL A 230 -1.37 3.39 13.61
CA VAL A 230 -0.64 2.24 14.16
C VAL A 230 -1.49 0.98 14.09
N LEU A 231 -2.74 1.05 14.55
CA LEU A 231 -3.63 -0.11 14.58
C LEU A 231 -3.91 -0.62 13.17
N SER A 232 -4.28 0.26 12.25
CA SER A 232 -4.67 -0.12 10.89
C SER A 232 -3.48 -0.75 10.14
N ILE A 233 -2.32 -0.08 10.12
CA ILE A 233 -1.15 -0.60 9.40
C ILE A 233 -0.67 -1.91 10.01
N THR A 234 -0.77 -2.08 11.34
CA THR A 234 -0.46 -3.35 12.01
C THR A 234 -1.41 -4.46 11.56
N ILE A 235 -2.71 -4.19 11.46
CA ILE A 235 -3.69 -5.16 10.93
C ILE A 235 -3.30 -5.56 9.50
N GLY A 236 -2.95 -4.61 8.64
CA GLY A 236 -2.52 -4.96 7.28
C GLY A 236 -1.23 -5.77 7.24
N GLY A 237 -0.28 -5.43 8.11
CA GLY A 237 0.93 -6.21 8.31
C GLY A 237 0.65 -7.65 8.72
N ILE A 238 -0.32 -7.87 9.60
CA ILE A 238 -0.77 -9.21 10.01
C ILE A 238 -1.39 -9.96 8.82
N ILE A 239 -2.19 -9.29 7.98
CA ILE A 239 -2.76 -9.92 6.77
C ILE A 239 -1.65 -10.33 5.80
N SER A 240 -0.66 -9.44 5.55
CA SER A 240 0.50 -9.74 4.72
C SER A 240 1.33 -10.91 5.27
N ALA A 241 1.62 -10.89 6.57
CA ALA A 241 2.30 -11.97 7.27
C ALA A 241 1.50 -13.29 7.18
N ALA A 242 0.17 -13.24 7.31
CA ALA A 242 -0.69 -14.41 7.21
C ALA A 242 -0.59 -15.08 5.84
N ILE A 243 -0.52 -14.32 4.76
CA ILE A 243 -0.31 -14.85 3.40
C ILE A 243 1.07 -15.54 3.31
N LEU A 244 2.13 -14.86 3.75
CA LEU A 244 3.50 -15.39 3.70
C LEU A 244 3.61 -16.68 4.54
N ILE A 245 3.12 -16.66 5.77
CA ILE A 245 3.15 -17.80 6.69
C ILE A 245 2.36 -18.97 6.10
N SER A 246 1.17 -18.71 5.54
CA SER A 246 0.36 -19.75 4.90
C SER A 246 1.11 -20.43 3.76
N ALA A 247 1.74 -19.64 2.88
CA ALA A 247 2.53 -20.18 1.78
C ALA A 247 3.77 -20.94 2.26
N ALA A 248 4.49 -20.40 3.25
CA ALA A 248 5.65 -21.03 3.87
C ALA A 248 5.35 -22.36 4.57
N THR A 249 4.11 -22.55 5.02
CA THR A 249 3.68 -23.78 5.68
C THR A 249 3.20 -24.81 4.66
N LEU A 250 2.42 -24.37 3.67
CA LEU A 250 1.68 -25.27 2.79
C LEU A 250 2.45 -25.68 1.53
N ILE A 251 3.17 -24.74 0.90
CA ILE A 251 3.71 -24.88 -0.46
C ILE A 251 5.19 -24.54 -0.53
N ARG A 252 5.92 -24.73 0.57
CA ARG A 252 7.36 -24.43 0.61
C ARG A 252 8.13 -25.35 -0.34
N GLY A 253 8.89 -24.75 -1.25
CA GLY A 253 9.64 -25.47 -2.29
C GLY A 253 8.81 -25.80 -3.54
N GLU A 254 7.53 -25.43 -3.59
CA GLU A 254 6.68 -25.57 -4.76
C GLU A 254 6.69 -24.31 -5.63
N GLU A 255 6.43 -24.48 -6.92
CA GLU A 255 6.22 -23.36 -7.84
C GLU A 255 4.84 -22.73 -7.61
N VAL A 256 4.83 -21.41 -7.39
CA VAL A 256 3.59 -20.66 -7.16
C VAL A 256 2.89 -20.40 -8.49
N SER A 257 1.90 -21.23 -8.81
CA SER A 257 1.08 -21.08 -10.00
C SER A 257 -0.17 -20.23 -9.75
N SER A 258 -0.73 -20.28 -8.54
CA SER A 258 -1.94 -19.53 -8.16
C SER A 258 -2.09 -19.39 -6.66
N VAL A 259 -2.58 -18.23 -6.21
CA VAL A 259 -2.96 -17.98 -4.81
C VAL A 259 -4.04 -18.96 -4.33
N ILE A 260 -4.83 -19.53 -5.25
CA ILE A 260 -5.86 -20.53 -4.93
C ILE A 260 -5.25 -21.79 -4.29
N GLN A 261 -3.96 -22.08 -4.50
CA GLN A 261 -3.24 -23.17 -3.81
C GLN A 261 -3.31 -23.01 -2.28
N LEU A 262 -3.44 -21.78 -1.77
CA LEU A 262 -3.58 -21.49 -0.36
C LEU A 262 -4.98 -21.80 0.20
N ALA A 263 -5.93 -22.23 -0.62
CA ALA A 263 -7.31 -22.48 -0.19
C ALA A 263 -7.47 -23.76 0.65
N ARG A 264 -6.59 -24.76 0.47
CA ARG A 264 -6.72 -26.09 1.08
C ARG A 264 -6.98 -26.08 2.60
N PRO A 265 -6.31 -25.24 3.41
CA PRO A 265 -6.59 -25.16 4.85
C PRO A 265 -8.01 -24.71 5.21
N LEU A 266 -8.76 -24.09 4.29
CA LEU A 266 -10.15 -23.67 4.50
C LEU A 266 -11.16 -24.81 4.26
N GLU A 267 -10.76 -25.93 3.63
CA GLU A 267 -11.65 -27.05 3.31
C GLU A 267 -12.36 -27.66 4.53
N PRO A 268 -11.76 -27.79 5.73
CA PRO A 268 -12.47 -28.31 6.90
C PRO A 268 -13.65 -27.45 7.35
N ILE A 269 -13.66 -26.15 7.03
CA ILE A 269 -14.74 -25.22 7.39
C ILE A 269 -15.71 -25.02 6.23
N LEU A 270 -15.18 -24.86 5.02
CA LEU A 270 -15.93 -24.42 3.84
C LEU A 270 -16.17 -25.53 2.81
N GLY A 271 -15.57 -26.71 2.99
CA GLY A 271 -15.63 -27.81 2.03
C GLY A 271 -15.20 -27.36 0.63
N GLN A 272 -16.01 -27.69 -0.37
CA GLN A 272 -15.79 -27.30 -1.77
C GLN A 272 -15.86 -25.79 -2.01
N ALA A 273 -16.33 -25.00 -1.04
CA ALA A 273 -16.36 -23.54 -1.13
C ALA A 273 -15.00 -22.88 -0.83
N ALA A 274 -13.99 -23.63 -0.36
CA ALA A 274 -12.68 -23.09 0.02
C ALA A 274 -11.95 -22.30 -1.09
N PRO A 275 -11.84 -22.82 -2.34
CA PRO A 275 -11.25 -22.06 -3.45
C PRO A 275 -12.00 -20.76 -3.78
N TYR A 276 -13.32 -20.77 -3.64
CA TYR A 276 -14.15 -19.57 -3.86
C TYR A 276 -13.88 -18.51 -2.78
N ALA A 277 -13.76 -18.91 -1.51
CA ALA A 277 -13.37 -18.00 -0.44
C ALA A 277 -11.98 -17.39 -0.69
N MET A 278 -10.99 -18.20 -1.07
CA MET A 278 -9.66 -17.67 -1.42
C MET A 278 -9.72 -16.69 -2.60
N SER A 279 -10.55 -16.98 -3.60
CA SER A 279 -10.77 -16.10 -4.76
C SER A 279 -11.46 -14.79 -4.37
N ILE A 280 -12.41 -14.81 -3.44
CA ILE A 280 -13.02 -13.60 -2.86
C ILE A 280 -11.96 -12.76 -2.12
N GLY A 281 -11.04 -13.40 -1.41
CA GLY A 281 -9.94 -12.72 -0.72
C GLY A 281 -9.00 -12.01 -1.68
N LEU A 282 -8.62 -12.68 -2.76
CA LEU A 282 -7.82 -12.10 -3.85
C LEU A 282 -8.57 -10.97 -4.57
N PHE A 283 -9.86 -11.16 -4.86
CA PHE A 283 -10.72 -10.13 -5.44
C PHE A 283 -10.81 -8.89 -4.55
N ALA A 284 -10.98 -9.08 -3.24
CA ALA A 284 -11.06 -7.97 -2.29
C ALA A 284 -9.74 -7.18 -2.18
N ALA A 285 -8.60 -7.88 -2.16
CA ALA A 285 -7.27 -7.27 -2.23
C ALA A 285 -7.08 -6.49 -3.56
N GLY A 286 -7.45 -7.13 -4.68
CA GLY A 286 -7.45 -6.52 -6.01
C GLY A 286 -8.25 -5.22 -6.08
N LEU A 287 -9.53 -5.29 -5.74
CA LEU A 287 -10.46 -4.17 -5.85
C LEU A 287 -10.03 -3.01 -4.96
N SER A 288 -9.51 -3.31 -3.77
CA SER A 288 -9.00 -2.31 -2.84
C SER A 288 -7.80 -1.54 -3.40
N SER A 289 -6.80 -2.26 -3.93
CA SER A 289 -5.62 -1.66 -4.56
C SER A 289 -5.99 -0.86 -5.83
N ALA A 290 -6.90 -1.41 -6.65
CA ALA A 290 -7.37 -0.77 -7.87
C ALA A 290 -8.17 0.53 -7.61
N LEU A 291 -8.80 0.66 -6.44
CA LEU A 291 -9.39 1.93 -5.98
C LEU A 291 -8.31 2.90 -5.44
N ALA A 292 -7.26 2.38 -4.82
CA ALA A 292 -6.20 3.18 -4.22
C ALA A 292 -5.26 3.81 -5.24
N SER A 293 -4.80 3.07 -6.25
CA SER A 293 -3.87 3.55 -7.29
C SER A 293 -4.32 4.88 -7.97
N PRO A 294 -5.55 4.99 -8.53
CA PRO A 294 -6.04 6.25 -9.10
C PRO A 294 -6.29 7.35 -8.05
N THR A 295 -6.72 6.97 -6.84
CA THR A 295 -6.86 7.89 -5.69
C THR A 295 -5.50 8.49 -5.33
N GLY A 296 -4.45 7.68 -5.33
CA GLY A 296 -3.08 8.09 -5.04
C GLY A 296 -2.53 9.08 -6.06
N ALA A 297 -2.75 8.82 -7.36
CA ALA A 297 -2.38 9.75 -8.42
C ALA A 297 -3.12 11.09 -8.26
N ALA A 298 -4.44 11.04 -8.09
CA ALA A 298 -5.27 12.23 -7.94
C ALA A 298 -4.93 13.03 -6.67
N ALA A 299 -4.70 12.38 -5.53
CA ALA A 299 -4.26 13.01 -4.28
C ALA A 299 -2.88 13.66 -4.42
N THR A 300 -1.95 12.98 -5.10
CA THR A 300 -0.60 13.50 -5.33
C THR A 300 -0.63 14.76 -6.19
N ILE A 301 -1.32 14.72 -7.34
CA ILE A 301 -1.45 15.87 -8.24
C ILE A 301 -2.19 17.01 -7.53
N SER A 302 -3.28 16.70 -6.84
CA SER A 302 -4.09 17.69 -6.12
C SER A 302 -3.26 18.44 -5.07
N SER A 303 -2.48 17.71 -4.26
CA SER A 303 -1.66 18.31 -3.20
C SER A 303 -0.43 19.06 -3.75
N LEU A 304 0.20 18.55 -4.81
CA LEU A 304 1.34 19.22 -5.44
C LEU A 304 0.97 20.46 -6.25
N LEU A 305 -0.27 20.54 -6.77
CA LEU A 305 -0.77 21.69 -7.51
C LEU A 305 -1.68 22.61 -6.68
N GLY A 306 -1.89 22.30 -5.40
CA GLY A 306 -2.70 23.09 -4.47
C GLY A 306 -4.18 23.18 -4.87
N TRP A 307 -4.74 22.10 -5.43
CA TRP A 307 -6.16 22.04 -5.76
C TRP A 307 -7.00 21.91 -4.48
N LYS A 308 -8.11 22.65 -4.44
CA LYS A 308 -9.09 22.60 -3.35
C LYS A 308 -10.12 21.49 -3.57
N ASP A 309 -10.83 21.16 -2.49
CA ASP A 309 -12.02 20.29 -2.46
C ASP A 309 -11.76 18.79 -2.68
N GLY A 310 -10.50 18.36 -2.64
CA GLY A 310 -10.12 16.94 -2.60
C GLY A 310 -10.84 16.09 -3.64
N MET A 311 -11.41 14.96 -3.20
CA MET A 311 -12.13 14.02 -4.07
C MET A 311 -13.40 14.61 -4.71
N SER A 312 -13.97 15.67 -4.13
CA SER A 312 -15.15 16.35 -4.69
C SER A 312 -14.80 17.24 -5.88
N SER A 313 -13.52 17.58 -6.06
CA SER A 313 -13.04 18.38 -7.17
C SER A 313 -13.21 17.68 -8.52
N LYS A 314 -13.73 18.40 -9.51
CA LYS A 314 -13.80 17.90 -10.90
C LYS A 314 -12.41 17.49 -11.42
N LYS A 315 -11.37 18.27 -11.08
CA LYS A 315 -9.99 17.99 -11.52
C LYS A 315 -9.47 16.67 -10.93
N TYR A 316 -9.76 16.42 -9.65
CA TYR A 316 -9.41 15.16 -8.98
C TYR A 316 -10.09 13.97 -9.67
N LYS A 317 -11.41 14.07 -9.90
CA LYS A 317 -12.19 13.03 -10.58
C LYS A 317 -11.73 12.78 -12.01
N THR A 318 -11.28 13.82 -12.72
CA THR A 318 -10.67 13.68 -14.06
C THR A 318 -9.37 12.89 -14.00
N VAL A 319 -8.45 13.20 -13.08
CA VAL A 319 -7.19 12.44 -12.92
C VAL A 319 -7.50 10.98 -12.58
N PHE A 320 -8.40 10.75 -11.61
CA PHE A 320 -8.85 9.42 -11.23
C PHE A 320 -9.34 8.64 -12.46
N ALA A 321 -10.24 9.25 -13.25
CA ALA A 321 -10.80 8.64 -14.45
C ALA A 321 -9.73 8.33 -15.50
N CYS A 322 -8.79 9.26 -15.75
CA CYS A 322 -7.69 9.04 -16.69
C CYS A 322 -6.83 7.83 -16.32
N ILE A 323 -6.46 7.69 -15.04
CA ILE A 323 -5.65 6.56 -14.57
C ILE A 323 -6.41 5.23 -14.74
N ILE A 324 -7.70 5.19 -14.38
CA ILE A 324 -8.51 3.98 -14.57
C ILE A 324 -8.66 3.63 -16.06
N ILE A 325 -8.87 4.62 -16.93
CA ILE A 325 -8.98 4.38 -18.38
C ILE A 325 -7.67 3.79 -18.93
N VAL A 326 -6.51 4.28 -18.49
CA VAL A 326 -5.21 3.69 -18.84
C VAL A 326 -5.11 2.24 -18.36
N GLY A 327 -5.58 1.95 -17.15
CA GLY A 327 -5.67 0.58 -16.63
C GLY A 327 -6.57 -0.33 -17.48
N ILE A 328 -7.76 0.15 -17.85
CA ILE A 328 -8.72 -0.59 -18.68
C ILE A 328 -8.10 -0.91 -20.05
N ILE A 329 -7.51 0.08 -20.72
CA ILE A 329 -6.90 -0.10 -22.04
C ILE A 329 -5.71 -1.07 -21.94
N SER A 330 -4.80 -0.86 -21.00
CA SER A 330 -3.61 -1.72 -20.84
C SER A 330 -3.98 -3.16 -20.48
N SER A 331 -4.96 -3.37 -19.59
CA SER A 331 -5.44 -4.71 -19.24
C SER A 331 -6.15 -5.41 -20.40
N ALA A 332 -6.87 -4.66 -21.25
CA ALA A 332 -7.51 -5.19 -22.45
C ALA A 332 -6.50 -5.60 -23.54
N LEU A 333 -5.38 -4.89 -23.65
CA LEU A 333 -4.28 -5.22 -24.58
C LEU A 333 -3.47 -6.46 -24.16
N GLY A 334 -3.72 -7.01 -22.96
CA GLY A 334 -3.11 -8.25 -22.51
C GLY A 334 -1.63 -8.12 -22.16
N PHE A 335 -1.16 -6.94 -21.76
CA PHE A 335 0.20 -6.78 -21.23
C PHE A 335 0.43 -7.77 -20.07
N GLU A 336 1.59 -8.43 -20.08
CA GLU A 336 1.99 -9.39 -19.04
C GLU A 336 1.90 -8.73 -17.65
N PRO A 337 1.04 -9.24 -16.74
CA PRO A 337 0.74 -8.58 -15.47
C PRO A 337 1.99 -8.39 -14.61
N LEU A 338 2.94 -9.33 -14.71
CA LEU A 338 4.13 -9.36 -13.90
C LEU A 338 5.13 -8.26 -14.31
N GLN A 339 5.38 -8.07 -15.61
CA GLN A 339 6.36 -7.08 -16.08
C GLN A 339 5.93 -5.66 -15.74
N VAL A 340 4.64 -5.34 -15.91
CA VAL A 340 4.10 -4.01 -15.59
C VAL A 340 4.20 -3.73 -14.09
N VAL A 341 3.88 -4.73 -13.24
CA VAL A 341 4.02 -4.61 -11.78
C VAL A 341 5.47 -4.44 -11.36
N LEU A 342 6.41 -5.19 -11.96
CA LEU A 342 7.83 -5.08 -11.65
C LEU A 342 8.40 -3.69 -12.00
N VAL A 343 8.03 -3.14 -13.16
CA VAL A 343 8.42 -1.77 -13.53
C VAL A 343 7.80 -0.74 -12.58
N ALA A 344 6.54 -0.92 -12.18
CA ALA A 344 5.89 -0.04 -11.19
C ALA A 344 6.61 -0.06 -9.84
N GLN A 345 7.04 -1.25 -9.39
CA GLN A 345 7.80 -1.43 -8.15
C GLN A 345 9.20 -0.83 -8.24
N ALA A 346 9.89 -0.96 -9.37
CA ALA A 346 11.18 -0.33 -9.61
C ALA A 346 11.08 1.21 -9.52
N LEU A 347 10.09 1.81 -10.20
CA LEU A 347 9.84 3.24 -10.13
C LEU A 347 9.52 3.71 -8.70
N ASN A 348 8.73 2.93 -7.94
CA ASN A 348 8.45 3.21 -6.54
C ASN A 348 9.72 3.14 -5.69
N GLY A 349 10.53 2.09 -5.84
CA GLY A 349 11.80 1.90 -5.13
C GLY A 349 12.81 3.02 -5.38
N MET A 350 12.83 3.58 -6.59
CA MET A 350 13.72 4.71 -6.93
C MET A 350 13.36 6.01 -6.20
N ILE A 351 12.07 6.28 -5.99
CA ILE A 351 11.61 7.60 -5.53
C ILE A 351 11.26 7.64 -4.07
N LEU A 352 10.84 6.52 -3.52
CA LEU A 352 10.54 6.39 -2.12
C LEU A 352 11.66 6.99 -1.22
N PRO A 353 12.97 6.79 -1.49
CA PRO A 353 14.04 7.46 -0.76
C PRO A 353 13.96 8.99 -0.79
N ILE A 354 13.74 9.57 -1.97
CA ILE A 354 13.73 11.02 -2.17
C ILE A 354 12.59 11.64 -1.35
N VAL A 355 11.39 11.07 -1.43
CA VAL A 355 10.23 11.60 -0.72
C VAL A 355 10.33 11.34 0.79
N ALA A 356 10.85 10.19 1.21
CA ALA A 356 11.09 9.89 2.62
C ALA A 356 12.11 10.87 3.25
N ILE A 357 13.21 11.18 2.54
CA ILE A 357 14.19 12.19 2.97
C ILE A 357 13.53 13.57 3.08
N VAL A 358 12.73 13.95 2.07
CA VAL A 358 12.02 15.24 2.08
C VAL A 358 11.06 15.33 3.27
N ILE A 359 10.26 14.30 3.54
CA ILE A 359 9.38 14.24 4.72
C ILE A 359 10.20 14.40 6.00
N PHE A 360 11.30 13.65 6.13
CA PHE A 360 12.16 13.70 7.31
C PHE A 360 12.76 15.09 7.56
N ILE A 361 13.14 15.80 6.50
CA ILE A 361 13.61 17.20 6.59
C ILE A 361 12.46 18.11 7.02
N ILE A 362 11.29 17.99 6.41
CA ILE A 362 10.12 18.84 6.70
C ILE A 362 9.72 18.71 8.17
N VAL A 363 9.62 17.48 8.69
CA VAL A 363 9.17 17.26 10.08
C VAL A 363 10.15 17.72 11.15
N ASN A 364 11.37 18.10 10.76
CA ASN A 364 12.39 18.68 11.63
C ASN A 364 12.43 20.22 11.57
N ARG A 365 11.63 20.86 10.70
CA ARG A 365 11.58 22.32 10.62
C ARG A 365 10.70 22.90 11.73
N ARG A 366 11.33 23.45 12.78
CA ARG A 366 10.65 24.17 13.87
C ARG A 366 9.75 25.31 13.39
N ARG A 367 10.11 25.98 12.29
CA ARG A 367 9.27 27.04 11.69
C ARG A 367 7.90 26.52 11.23
N LEU A 368 7.81 25.24 10.83
CA LEU A 368 6.57 24.63 10.35
C LEU A 368 5.83 23.91 11.48
N LEU A 369 6.52 23.07 12.27
CA LEU A 369 5.86 22.22 13.28
C LEU A 369 5.92 22.76 14.72
N GLY A 370 6.66 23.83 15.00
CA GLY A 370 6.85 24.34 16.35
C GLY A 370 7.39 23.27 17.29
N ASP A 371 6.63 22.96 18.35
CA ASP A 371 6.96 21.94 19.35
C ASP A 371 6.67 20.50 18.90
N TYR A 372 6.04 20.32 17.74
CA TYR A 372 5.71 19.00 17.17
C TYR A 372 6.80 18.45 16.24
N VAL A 373 7.99 19.05 16.23
CA VAL A 373 9.15 18.49 15.51
C VAL A 373 9.58 17.14 16.10
N ASN A 374 10.34 16.36 15.34
CA ASN A 374 10.97 15.16 15.88
C ASN A 374 11.86 15.49 17.07
N ASN A 375 11.65 14.76 18.17
CA ASN A 375 12.63 14.69 19.25
C ASN A 375 13.78 13.75 18.85
N TRP A 376 14.82 13.65 19.68
CA TRP A 376 16.00 12.84 19.38
C TRP A 376 15.66 11.36 19.09
N LYS A 377 14.69 10.77 19.81
CA LYS A 377 14.27 9.37 19.60
C LYS A 377 13.65 9.19 18.21
N TRP A 378 12.74 10.09 17.84
CA TRP A 378 12.10 10.07 16.53
C TRP A 378 13.07 10.40 15.39
N ASN A 379 14.11 11.18 15.64
CA ASN A 379 15.17 11.41 14.67
C ASN A 379 16.05 10.18 14.45
N VAL A 380 16.38 9.43 15.51
CA VAL A 380 17.11 8.16 15.36
C VAL A 380 16.26 7.13 14.62
N ILE A 381 15.01 6.93 15.03
CA ILE A 381 14.11 5.95 14.41
C ILE A 381 13.80 6.32 12.96
N GLY A 382 13.37 7.57 12.73
CA GLY A 382 13.05 8.07 11.40
C GLY A 382 14.28 8.08 10.49
N GLY A 383 15.44 8.48 11.02
CA GLY A 383 16.71 8.46 10.27
C GLY A 383 17.11 7.05 9.86
N LEU A 384 16.96 6.05 10.74
CA LEU A 384 17.23 4.65 10.42
C LEU A 384 16.28 4.13 9.34
N VAL A 385 14.98 4.41 9.45
CA VAL A 385 13.99 4.01 8.43
C VAL A 385 14.34 4.63 7.07
N VAL A 386 14.63 5.94 7.04
CA VAL A 386 15.02 6.64 5.81
C VAL A 386 16.31 6.07 5.23
N ALA A 387 17.31 5.78 6.06
CA ALA A 387 18.57 5.20 5.62
C ALA A 387 18.37 3.81 4.98
N VAL A 388 17.58 2.94 5.60
CA VAL A 388 17.30 1.59 5.06
C VAL A 388 16.50 1.69 3.76
N ILE A 389 15.46 2.52 3.71
CA ILE A 389 14.68 2.76 2.48
C ILE A 389 15.60 3.27 1.36
N THR A 390 16.50 4.20 1.68
CA THR A 390 17.45 4.77 0.72
C THR A 390 18.43 3.73 0.21
N PHE A 391 18.95 2.88 1.10
CA PHE A 391 19.83 1.78 0.73
C PHE A 391 19.14 0.78 -0.20
N LEU A 392 17.92 0.36 0.14
CA LEU A 392 17.15 -0.60 -0.65
C LEU A 392 16.73 -0.04 -2.01
N GLY A 393 16.30 1.23 -2.05
CA GLY A 393 15.98 1.91 -3.30
C GLY A 393 17.20 2.07 -4.21
N GLY A 394 18.35 2.44 -3.64
CA GLY A 394 19.62 2.52 -4.37
C GLY A 394 20.08 1.17 -4.90
N TYR A 395 19.99 0.11 -4.10
CA TYR A 395 20.29 -1.26 -4.53
C TYR A 395 19.39 -1.69 -5.69
N SER A 396 18.07 -1.49 -5.56
CA SER A 396 17.11 -1.85 -6.61
C SER A 396 17.40 -1.13 -7.93
N LEU A 397 17.84 0.13 -7.87
CA LEU A 397 18.19 0.89 -9.06
C LEU A 397 19.46 0.34 -9.73
N VAL A 398 20.50 0.07 -8.94
CA VAL A 398 21.76 -0.51 -9.47
C VAL A 398 21.49 -1.86 -10.12
N ASP A 399 20.69 -2.71 -9.47
CA ASP A 399 20.33 -4.03 -10.00
C ASP A 399 19.52 -3.92 -11.31
N ALA A 400 18.50 -3.06 -11.35
CA ALA A 400 17.70 -2.84 -12.55
C ALA A 400 18.53 -2.29 -13.72
N VAL A 401 19.49 -1.40 -13.46
CA VAL A 401 20.40 -0.88 -14.48
C VAL A 401 21.38 -1.96 -14.94
N ALA A 402 21.92 -2.76 -14.03
CA ALA A 402 22.84 -3.84 -14.36
C ALA A 402 22.19 -4.94 -15.22
N GLN A 403 20.87 -5.14 -15.13
CA GLN A 403 20.14 -6.09 -15.99
C GLN A 403 19.83 -5.55 -17.40
N LEU A 404 19.98 -4.24 -17.63
CA LEU A 404 19.75 -3.62 -18.94
C LEU A 404 20.99 -3.64 -19.85
N PHE A 405 22.16 -3.97 -19.30
CA PHE A 405 23.45 -4.10 -19.99
C PHE A 405 23.94 -5.54 -19.89
#